data_AF-A0A292S8R2-F1
#
_entry.id   AF-A0A292S8R2-F1
#
_cell.length_a   1.000
_cell.length_b   1.000
_cell.length_c   1.000
_cell.angle_alpha   90.00
_cell.angle_beta   90.00
_cell.angle_gamma   90.00
#
_symmetry.space_group_name_H-M   'P 1'
#
loop_
_entity.id
_entity.type
_entity.pdbx_description
1 polymer ?
#
loop_
_entity_poly.entity_id
_entity_poly.type
_entity_poly.pdbx_seq_one_letter_code
_entity_poly.pdbx_strand_id
1 'polypeptide(L)'
;MAVLITNFIKIERSKQMFTAEERRQYIGGSDIAAVMGMSRWKTPLTLWLEKTGEIESTTNSDNEAVELGRELEDFVAKKFTRVTGLKVRKRQEKYTHKKYPFLVAHVDRIIVGSDELLECKTCSSYKKDEWKDEDIPKEYILQVIWYLGITGRKRGHIAVLIGGQCFKTKVIEFDAELFNIMVDMAVKFWNNVQNKIMPALTPDDNDTMAKIYPNPDKEYIENQDLESQVEKLAQIKAEISALDTERKLLEAELKNIINTHAGILTEKYKVSWFKMARTIVNTDQLKADNLYQKYSNTSVTRSLRIFDRNKKAA
;
A
#
# COMPACT_ATOMS: atom_id res chain seq x y z
N MET A 1 27.26 25.60 16.75
CA MET A 1 27.69 24.53 17.68
C MET A 1 27.45 23.19 17.01
N ALA A 2 28.52 22.52 16.58
CA ALA A 2 28.44 21.21 15.95
C ALA A 2 28.17 20.15 17.02
N VAL A 3 26.97 19.57 17.04
CA VAL A 3 26.71 18.37 17.84
C VAL A 3 27.22 17.17 17.05
N LEU A 4 28.24 16.54 17.62
CA LEU A 4 28.94 15.37 17.09
C LEU A 4 27.97 14.22 16.78
N ILE A 5 27.98 13.80 15.52
CA ILE A 5 27.37 12.57 15.00
C ILE A 5 28.32 11.43 15.37
N THR A 6 28.21 10.89 16.57
CA THR A 6 28.91 9.66 16.95
C THR A 6 28.22 9.06 18.19
N ASN A 7 27.74 7.81 18.08
CA ASN A 7 27.28 6.89 19.16
C ASN A 7 25.77 6.52 19.23
N PHE A 8 25.16 6.10 18.10
CA PHE A 8 23.71 5.81 18.02
C PHE A 8 23.28 4.38 17.60
N ILE A 9 24.16 3.38 17.52
CA ILE A 9 23.79 2.12 16.85
C ILE A 9 24.17 0.89 17.68
N LYS A 10 23.21 -0.02 17.93
CA LYS A 10 23.51 -1.42 18.23
C LYS A 10 23.43 -2.21 16.92
N ILE A 11 24.57 -2.73 16.48
CA ILE A 11 24.69 -3.53 15.26
C ILE A 11 24.61 -5.00 15.67
N GLU A 12 23.60 -5.70 15.21
CA GLU A 12 23.55 -7.17 15.29
C GLU A 12 23.75 -7.74 13.89
N ARG A 13 24.76 -8.61 13.77
CA ARG A 13 25.01 -9.38 12.53
C ARG A 13 24.11 -10.61 12.56
N SER A 14 23.11 -10.68 11.69
CA SER A 14 22.45 -11.94 11.38
C SER A 14 23.06 -12.52 10.10
N LYS A 15 23.32 -13.84 10.10
CA LYS A 15 23.75 -14.58 8.90
C LYS A 15 22.58 -15.10 8.06
N GLN A 16 21.35 -14.92 8.55
CA GLN A 16 20.12 -15.47 7.95
C GLN A 16 19.13 -14.35 7.62
N MET A 17 18.38 -14.55 6.53
CA MET A 17 17.22 -13.73 6.20
C MET A 17 16.20 -13.80 7.33
N PHE A 18 15.62 -12.66 7.69
CA PHE A 18 14.67 -12.60 8.80
C PHE A 18 13.40 -13.38 8.48
N THR A 19 13.01 -14.30 9.37
CA THR A 19 11.78 -15.09 9.19
C THR A 19 10.54 -14.21 9.31
N ALA A 20 9.38 -14.71 8.85
CA ALA A 20 8.09 -14.05 9.08
C ALA A 20 7.87 -13.75 10.57
N GLU A 21 8.25 -14.71 11.40
CA GLU A 21 8.10 -14.66 12.84
C GLU A 21 8.99 -13.60 13.49
N GLU A 22 10.26 -13.50 13.07
CA GLU A 22 11.15 -12.44 13.53
C GLU A 22 10.65 -11.06 13.09
N ARG A 23 10.10 -10.95 11.87
CA ARG A 23 9.50 -9.70 11.37
C ARG A 23 8.29 -9.24 12.19
N ARG A 24 7.65 -10.10 12.98
CA ARG A 24 6.58 -9.69 13.92
C ARG A 24 7.11 -8.90 15.10
N GLN A 25 8.39 -9.03 15.43
CA GLN A 25 9.00 -8.47 16.66
C GLN A 25 9.57 -7.06 16.49
N TYR A 26 9.40 -6.43 15.33
CA TYR A 26 9.85 -5.07 15.08
C TYR A 26 9.04 -4.38 13.97
N ILE A 27 9.22 -3.07 13.81
CA ILE A 27 8.78 -2.24 12.70
C ILE A 27 10.00 -2.00 11.79
N GLY A 28 9.94 -2.52 10.57
CA GLY A 28 10.96 -2.30 9.55
C GLY A 28 10.65 -1.10 8.66
N GLY A 29 11.60 -0.68 7.84
CA GLY A 29 11.37 0.40 6.87
C GLY A 29 10.32 0.10 5.81
N SER A 30 10.06 -1.18 5.50
CA SER A 30 8.92 -1.56 4.64
C SER A 30 7.56 -1.44 5.35
N ASP A 31 7.55 -1.44 6.68
CA ASP A 31 6.32 -1.35 7.47
C ASP A 31 5.93 0.11 7.74
N ILE A 32 6.91 1.04 7.74
CA ILE A 32 6.67 2.43 8.16
C ILE A 32 5.62 3.13 7.28
N ALA A 33 5.57 2.82 5.99
CA ALA A 33 4.55 3.39 5.11
C ALA A 33 3.14 2.94 5.52
N ALA A 34 2.97 1.69 5.97
CA ALA A 34 1.69 1.19 6.44
C ALA A 34 1.33 1.78 7.82
N VAL A 35 2.30 1.95 8.71
CA VAL A 35 2.13 2.70 9.98
C VAL A 35 1.64 4.12 9.72
N MET A 36 2.18 4.78 8.69
CA MET A 36 1.80 6.13 8.28
C MET A 36 0.48 6.20 7.49
N GLY A 37 -0.16 5.06 7.18
CA GLY A 37 -1.34 5.01 6.32
C GLY A 37 -1.08 5.40 4.85
N MET A 38 0.16 5.28 4.39
CA MET A 38 0.61 5.67 3.04
C MET A 38 1.12 4.48 2.21
N SER A 39 0.93 3.25 2.68
CA SER A 39 1.28 2.05 1.92
C SER A 39 0.16 1.67 0.97
N ARG A 40 0.53 1.39 -0.29
CA ARG A 40 -0.40 0.83 -1.29
C ARG A 40 -0.73 -0.65 -1.09
N TRP A 41 -0.01 -1.32 -0.18
CA TRP A 41 -0.08 -2.76 0.00
C TRP A 41 -0.82 -3.17 1.26
N LYS A 42 -0.79 -2.32 2.30
CA LYS A 42 -1.30 -2.65 3.63
C LYS A 42 -1.81 -1.39 4.32
N THR A 43 -2.96 -1.51 4.96
CA THR A 43 -3.44 -0.51 5.91
C THR A 43 -2.76 -0.70 7.27
N PRO A 44 -2.90 0.28 8.20
CA PRO A 44 -2.47 0.09 9.58
C PRO A 44 -3.12 -1.14 10.24
N LEU A 45 -4.39 -1.44 9.95
CA LEU A 45 -5.08 -2.62 10.49
C LEU A 45 -4.44 -3.92 9.98
N THR A 46 -4.22 -4.04 8.66
CA THR A 46 -3.57 -5.24 8.10
C THR A 46 -2.19 -5.45 8.72
N LEU A 47 -1.38 -4.40 8.84
CA LEU A 47 -0.08 -4.50 9.50
C LEU A 47 -0.22 -4.91 10.97
N TRP A 48 -1.19 -4.34 11.69
CA TRP A 48 -1.41 -4.66 13.10
C TRP A 48 -1.75 -6.15 13.28
N LEU A 49 -2.67 -6.68 12.47
CA LEU A 49 -3.04 -8.11 12.47
C LEU A 49 -1.83 -9.01 12.18
N GLU A 50 -0.95 -8.62 11.27
CA GLU A 50 0.29 -9.37 11.00
C GLU A 50 1.24 -9.35 12.21
N LYS A 51 1.42 -8.19 12.86
CA LYS A 51 2.32 -8.05 14.02
C LYS A 51 1.78 -8.76 15.27
N THR A 52 0.46 -8.78 15.44
CA THR A 52 -0.21 -9.46 16.55
C THR A 52 -0.39 -10.96 16.31
N GLY A 53 -0.11 -11.45 15.11
CA GLY A 53 -0.16 -12.85 14.72
C GLY A 53 -1.56 -13.37 14.39
N GLU A 54 -2.54 -12.47 14.22
CA GLU A 54 -3.93 -12.82 13.87
C GLU A 54 -4.05 -13.23 12.39
N ILE A 55 -3.15 -12.74 11.53
CA ILE A 55 -3.03 -13.17 10.14
C ILE A 55 -1.56 -13.44 9.79
N GLU A 56 -1.33 -14.30 8.79
CA GLU A 56 0.00 -14.49 8.24
C GLU A 56 0.47 -13.28 7.43
N SER A 57 1.77 -13.01 7.45
CA SER A 57 2.33 -11.91 6.68
C SER A 57 2.30 -12.21 5.19
N THR A 58 1.62 -11.35 4.45
CA THR A 58 1.57 -11.40 2.98
C THR A 58 2.92 -11.16 2.30
N THR A 59 3.93 -10.67 3.05
CA THR A 59 5.28 -10.43 2.53
C THR A 59 6.04 -11.72 2.19
N ASN A 60 5.55 -12.88 2.68
CA ASN A 60 6.17 -14.19 2.49
C ASN A 60 5.34 -15.18 1.67
N SER A 61 4.20 -14.78 1.09
CA SER A 61 3.59 -15.64 0.06
C SER A 61 4.58 -15.79 -1.09
N ASP A 62 4.70 -16.98 -1.68
CA ASP A 62 5.50 -17.31 -2.88
C ASP A 62 5.16 -16.39 -4.07
N ASN A 63 5.53 -15.13 -3.96
CA ASN A 63 5.28 -14.09 -4.92
C ASN A 63 6.58 -13.90 -5.67
N GLU A 64 6.59 -14.38 -6.90
CA GLU A 64 7.69 -14.29 -7.85
C GLU A 64 8.29 -12.89 -7.91
N ALA A 65 7.50 -11.83 -7.72
CA ALA A 65 8.01 -10.45 -7.68
C ALA A 65 8.95 -10.17 -6.49
N VAL A 66 8.67 -10.75 -5.32
CA VAL A 66 9.52 -10.62 -4.11
C VAL A 66 10.80 -11.43 -4.28
N GLU A 67 10.69 -12.64 -4.81
CA GLU A 67 11.84 -13.50 -5.14
C GLU A 67 12.76 -12.82 -6.16
N LEU A 68 12.24 -12.44 -7.33
CA LEU A 68 12.98 -11.74 -8.37
C LEU A 68 13.57 -10.41 -7.87
N GLY A 69 12.85 -9.69 -7.00
CA GLY A 69 13.37 -8.48 -6.37
C GLY A 69 14.67 -8.74 -5.59
N ARG A 70 14.74 -9.84 -4.84
CA ARG A 70 15.94 -10.26 -4.07
C ARG A 70 17.07 -10.71 -4.99
N GLU A 71 16.77 -11.47 -6.02
CA GLU A 71 17.78 -11.94 -6.99
C GLU A 71 18.38 -10.77 -7.80
N LEU A 72 17.53 -9.84 -8.22
CA LEU A 72 17.92 -8.68 -9.03
C LEU A 72 18.57 -7.57 -8.22
N GLU A 73 18.50 -7.59 -6.88
CA GLU A 73 19.10 -6.59 -6.00
C GLU A 73 20.59 -6.35 -6.33
N ASP A 74 21.35 -7.43 -6.55
CA ASP A 74 22.78 -7.34 -6.87
C ASP A 74 23.03 -6.76 -8.27
N PHE A 75 22.18 -7.12 -9.23
CA PHE A 75 22.23 -6.55 -10.58
C PHE A 75 21.95 -5.04 -10.54
N VAL A 76 20.92 -4.61 -9.79
CA VAL A 76 20.57 -3.18 -9.63
C VAL A 76 21.73 -2.43 -8.97
N ALA A 77 22.33 -2.98 -7.91
CA ALA A 77 23.48 -2.39 -7.22
C ALA A 77 24.72 -2.25 -8.14
N LYS A 78 25.00 -3.26 -8.96
CA LYS A 78 26.07 -3.21 -9.97
C LYS A 78 25.78 -2.17 -11.06
N LYS A 79 24.53 -2.06 -11.50
CA LYS A 79 24.11 -1.04 -12.48
C LYS A 79 24.25 0.37 -11.90
N PHE A 80 23.81 0.58 -10.65
CA PHE A 80 24.03 1.83 -9.92
C PHE A 80 25.52 2.21 -9.87
N THR A 81 26.40 1.27 -9.50
CA THR A 81 27.85 1.51 -9.45
C THR A 81 28.41 1.92 -10.81
N ARG A 82 27.98 1.27 -11.91
CA ARG A 82 28.43 1.61 -13.27
C ARG A 82 27.96 2.98 -13.73
N VAL A 83 26.73 3.38 -13.37
CA VAL A 83 26.12 4.65 -13.79
C VAL A 83 26.67 5.84 -12.99
N THR A 84 26.86 5.67 -11.68
CA THR A 84 27.23 6.77 -10.77
C THR A 84 28.73 6.83 -10.45
N GLY A 85 29.47 5.72 -10.67
CA GLY A 85 30.84 5.57 -10.21
C GLY A 85 30.98 5.28 -8.70
N LEU A 86 29.89 5.34 -7.94
CA LEU A 86 29.90 5.12 -6.49
C LEU A 86 30.00 3.62 -6.18
N LYS A 87 31.07 3.22 -5.49
CA LYS A 87 31.29 1.83 -5.08
C LYS A 87 30.38 1.50 -3.90
N VAL A 88 29.73 0.34 -3.95
CA VAL A 88 28.82 -0.13 -2.88
C VAL A 88 29.29 -1.45 -2.29
N ARG A 89 28.93 -1.70 -1.03
CA ARG A 89 29.16 -2.97 -0.33
C ARG A 89 27.87 -3.53 0.25
N LYS A 90 27.69 -4.84 0.15
CA LYS A 90 26.60 -5.58 0.82
C LYS A 90 26.79 -5.54 2.33
N ARG A 91 25.72 -5.18 3.03
CA ARG A 91 25.66 -5.09 4.50
C ARG A 91 24.35 -5.71 4.96
N GLN A 92 24.33 -7.02 5.15
CA GLN A 92 23.20 -7.74 5.78
C GLN A 92 23.21 -7.53 7.30
N GLU A 93 23.29 -6.29 7.74
CA GLU A 93 23.31 -5.94 9.16
C GLU A 93 21.92 -5.44 9.56
N LYS A 94 21.44 -5.92 10.71
CA LYS A 94 20.24 -5.39 11.35
C LYS A 94 20.65 -4.14 12.14
N TYR A 95 20.17 -2.99 11.72
CA TYR A 95 20.33 -1.76 12.48
C TYR A 95 19.11 -1.57 13.38
N THR A 96 19.33 -1.32 14.66
CA THR A 96 18.25 -1.10 15.64
C THR A 96 18.35 0.30 16.20
N HIS A 97 17.19 0.94 16.38
CA HIS A 97 17.14 2.26 17.02
C HIS A 97 17.50 2.14 18.50
N LYS A 98 18.44 2.97 18.96
CA LYS A 98 19.00 2.89 20.32
C LYS A 98 17.95 2.98 21.44
N LYS A 99 16.98 3.88 21.31
CA LYS A 99 15.92 4.09 22.32
C LYS A 99 14.76 3.09 22.19
N TYR A 100 14.52 2.59 20.98
CA TYR A 100 13.34 1.80 20.66
C TYR A 100 13.79 0.55 19.87
N PRO A 101 14.21 -0.53 20.56
CA PRO A 101 14.83 -1.69 19.90
C PRO A 101 13.94 -2.39 18.86
N PHE A 102 12.63 -2.18 18.92
CA PHE A 102 11.66 -2.66 17.95
C PHE A 102 11.61 -1.79 16.67
N LEU A 103 12.37 -0.71 16.54
CA LEU A 103 12.51 0.04 15.29
C LEU A 103 13.78 -0.41 14.58
N VAL A 104 13.62 -0.93 13.37
CA VAL A 104 14.70 -1.65 12.65
C VAL A 104 14.86 -1.13 11.23
N ALA A 105 16.11 -1.05 10.78
CA ALA A 105 16.48 -0.78 9.39
C ALA A 105 17.25 -1.96 8.78
N HIS A 106 16.82 -2.35 7.58
CA HIS A 106 17.45 -3.38 6.75
C HIS A 106 17.96 -2.71 5.49
N VAL A 107 19.26 -2.39 5.48
CA VAL A 107 19.86 -1.63 4.39
C VAL A 107 20.45 -2.60 3.37
N ASP A 108 20.08 -2.46 2.09
CA ASP A 108 20.62 -3.35 1.05
C ASP A 108 22.13 -3.17 0.89
N ARG A 109 22.56 -1.91 0.76
CA ARG A 109 23.94 -1.54 0.43
C ARG A 109 24.38 -0.26 1.14
N ILE A 110 25.67 -0.18 1.45
CA ILE A 110 26.33 1.05 1.95
C ILE A 110 27.32 1.52 0.90
N ILE A 111 27.41 2.84 0.69
CA ILE A 111 28.40 3.42 -0.22
C ILE A 111 29.77 3.43 0.46
N VAL A 112 30.81 2.98 -0.26
CA VAL A 112 32.16 2.86 0.27
C VAL A 112 32.81 4.25 0.30
N GLY A 113 33.32 4.63 1.48
CA GLY A 113 34.02 5.90 1.66
C GLY A 113 33.11 7.11 1.93
N SER A 114 31.79 6.91 2.05
CA SER A 114 30.86 7.97 2.45
C SER A 114 29.81 7.49 3.47
N ASP A 115 29.09 8.45 4.05
CA ASP A 115 28.01 8.20 5.02
C ASP A 115 26.64 8.13 4.33
N GLU A 116 26.58 7.24 3.33
CA GLU A 116 25.44 7.10 2.44
C GLU A 116 25.04 5.63 2.32
N LEU A 117 23.76 5.39 2.01
CA LEU A 117 23.22 4.07 1.75
C LEU A 117 22.59 3.99 0.36
N LEU A 118 22.33 2.76 -0.09
CA LEU A 118 21.60 2.48 -1.31
C LEU A 118 20.48 1.48 -1.02
N GLU A 119 19.28 1.84 -1.45
CA GLU A 119 18.09 0.99 -1.54
C GLU A 119 17.86 0.57 -3.01
N CYS A 120 17.74 -0.73 -3.25
CA CYS A 120 17.50 -1.28 -4.58
C CYS A 120 16.03 -1.71 -4.72
N LYS A 121 15.38 -1.29 -5.81
CA LYS A 121 14.00 -1.66 -6.14
C LYS A 121 13.89 -2.23 -7.55
N THR A 122 12.90 -3.09 -7.73
CA THR A 122 12.39 -3.50 -9.03
C THR A 122 10.90 -3.22 -9.07
N CYS A 123 10.36 -2.86 -10.23
CA CYS A 123 8.91 -2.72 -10.40
C CYS A 123 8.48 -3.00 -11.84
N SER A 124 7.17 -3.20 -12.05
CA SER A 124 6.62 -3.42 -13.38
C SER A 124 6.71 -2.17 -14.27
N SER A 125 6.63 -2.37 -15.60
CA SER A 125 6.62 -1.28 -16.58
C SER A 125 5.43 -0.32 -16.41
N TYR A 126 4.29 -0.82 -15.90
CA TYR A 126 3.11 -0.01 -15.58
C TYR A 126 3.35 1.05 -14.50
N LYS A 127 4.44 0.92 -13.74
CA LYS A 127 4.82 1.87 -12.68
C LYS A 127 5.82 2.92 -13.13
N LYS A 128 6.19 2.95 -14.41
CA LYS A 128 7.17 3.89 -14.96
C LYS A 128 6.81 5.35 -14.70
N ASP A 129 5.52 5.67 -14.74
CA ASP A 129 5.02 7.03 -14.58
C ASP A 129 5.19 7.58 -13.17
N GLU A 130 5.23 6.71 -12.16
CA GLU A 130 5.49 7.09 -10.75
C GLU A 130 6.95 7.53 -10.51
N TRP A 131 7.81 7.36 -11.52
CA TRP A 131 9.24 7.68 -11.45
C TRP A 131 9.65 8.73 -12.49
N LYS A 132 8.70 9.47 -13.08
CA LYS A 132 9.01 10.59 -13.99
C LYS A 132 9.75 11.69 -13.23
N ASP A 133 10.57 12.44 -13.97
CA ASP A 133 11.29 13.62 -13.47
C ASP A 133 11.97 13.35 -12.12
N GLU A 134 11.62 14.12 -11.08
CA GLU A 134 12.15 13.98 -9.71
C GLU A 134 11.24 13.18 -8.75
N ASP A 135 10.11 12.66 -9.23
CA ASP A 135 9.16 11.90 -8.39
C ASP A 135 9.67 10.55 -7.87
N ILE A 136 9.44 10.31 -6.58
CA ILE A 136 9.68 9.01 -5.93
C ILE A 136 8.39 8.61 -5.23
N PRO A 137 7.94 7.35 -5.36
CA PRO A 137 6.80 6.85 -4.57
C PRO A 137 7.00 7.12 -3.07
N LYS A 138 5.98 7.70 -2.43
CA LYS A 138 6.05 8.20 -1.04
C LYS A 138 6.51 7.12 -0.06
N GLU A 139 6.03 5.89 -0.23
CA GLU A 139 6.40 4.77 0.62
C GLU A 139 7.91 4.47 0.57
N TYR A 140 8.57 4.70 -0.56
CA TYR A 140 10.01 4.51 -0.70
C TYR A 140 10.79 5.68 -0.10
N ILE A 141 10.25 6.90 -0.16
CA ILE A 141 10.81 8.05 0.55
C ILE A 141 10.81 7.77 2.06
N LEU A 142 9.65 7.38 2.60
CA LEU A 142 9.52 7.04 4.02
C LEU A 142 10.48 5.91 4.42
N GLN A 143 10.58 4.85 3.61
CA GLN A 143 11.50 3.75 3.85
C GLN A 143 12.97 4.20 3.89
N VAL A 144 13.41 5.04 2.94
CA VAL A 144 14.80 5.50 2.90
C VAL A 144 15.09 6.45 4.07
N ILE A 145 14.22 7.41 4.37
CA ILE A 145 14.41 8.32 5.53
C ILE A 145 14.44 7.54 6.84
N TRP A 146 13.61 6.51 6.97
CA TRP A 146 13.64 5.58 8.12
C TRP A 146 15.02 4.95 8.30
N TYR A 147 15.63 4.47 7.21
CA TYR A 147 16.96 3.90 7.24
C TYR A 147 18.03 4.94 7.57
N LEU A 148 17.94 6.14 7.00
CA LEU A 148 18.88 7.23 7.30
C LEU A 148 18.86 7.59 8.78
N GLY A 149 17.69 7.79 9.37
CA GLY A 149 17.57 8.15 10.78
C GLY A 149 18.04 7.06 11.74
N ILE A 150 17.70 5.79 11.49
CA ILE A 150 18.16 4.67 12.34
C ILE A 150 19.67 4.46 12.23
N THR A 151 20.24 4.61 11.03
CA THR A 151 21.66 4.36 10.79
C THR A 151 22.54 5.59 10.99
N GLY A 152 21.97 6.76 11.30
CA GLY A 152 22.67 8.02 11.49
C GLY A 152 23.28 8.60 10.20
N ARG A 153 22.77 8.21 9.04
CA ARG A 153 23.26 8.63 7.71
C ARG A 153 22.58 9.87 7.21
N LYS A 154 23.29 10.62 6.35
CA LYS A 154 22.78 11.88 5.81
C LYS A 154 22.05 11.75 4.48
N ARG A 155 22.41 10.76 3.66
CA ARG A 155 21.84 10.58 2.31
C ARG A 155 21.63 9.14 1.94
N GLY A 156 20.54 8.88 1.24
CA GLY A 156 20.20 7.59 0.69
C GLY A 156 20.01 7.70 -0.81
N HIS A 157 20.60 6.77 -1.55
CA HIS A 157 20.29 6.58 -2.96
C HIS A 157 19.18 5.54 -3.06
N ILE A 158 18.22 5.78 -3.95
CA ILE A 158 17.30 4.76 -4.40
C ILE A 158 17.58 4.46 -5.86
N ALA A 159 17.78 3.19 -6.18
CA ALA A 159 17.98 2.72 -7.55
C ALA A 159 16.84 1.76 -7.91
N VAL A 160 16.17 2.02 -9.02
CA VAL A 160 15.04 1.22 -9.48
C VAL A 160 15.28 0.67 -10.89
N LEU A 161 14.97 -0.62 -11.08
CA LEU A 161 14.86 -1.24 -12.39
C LEU A 161 13.37 -1.46 -12.74
N ILE A 162 12.88 -0.69 -13.69
CA ILE A 162 11.49 -0.65 -14.12
C ILE A 162 11.32 -1.52 -15.36
N GLY A 163 10.48 -2.55 -15.24
CA GLY A 163 10.15 -3.49 -16.31
C GLY A 163 11.36 -4.24 -16.88
N GLY A 164 12.45 -4.39 -16.11
CA GLY A 164 13.66 -5.10 -16.54
C GLY A 164 14.64 -4.30 -17.41
N GLN A 165 14.23 -3.20 -18.04
CA GLN A 165 15.10 -2.41 -18.93
C GLN A 165 15.38 -0.97 -18.48
N CYS A 166 14.43 -0.31 -17.82
CA CYS A 166 14.52 1.12 -17.53
C CYS A 166 15.11 1.34 -16.13
N PHE A 167 16.37 1.75 -16.06
CA PHE A 167 17.05 2.03 -14.79
C PHE A 167 16.97 3.53 -14.46
N LYS A 168 16.63 3.84 -13.21
CA LYS A 168 16.69 5.19 -12.67
C LYS A 168 17.34 5.16 -11.29
N THR A 169 17.97 6.26 -10.91
CA THR A 169 18.44 6.46 -9.54
C THR A 169 18.22 7.89 -9.11
N LYS A 170 17.88 8.06 -7.83
CA LYS A 170 17.58 9.34 -7.20
C LYS A 170 18.18 9.39 -5.81
N VAL A 171 18.37 10.60 -5.30
CA VAL A 171 18.94 10.85 -3.97
C VAL A 171 17.85 11.39 -3.05
N ILE A 172 17.86 10.92 -1.81
CA ILE A 172 16.99 11.36 -0.73
C ILE A 172 17.87 11.81 0.41
N GLU A 173 17.76 13.09 0.77
CA GLU A 173 18.44 13.66 1.93
C GLU A 173 17.67 13.31 3.21
N PHE A 174 18.39 13.18 4.33
CA PHE A 174 17.77 12.94 5.62
C PHE A 174 16.93 14.14 6.06
N ASP A 175 15.66 13.88 6.35
CA ASP A 175 14.73 14.82 6.95
C ASP A 175 14.47 14.42 8.41
N ALA A 176 15.00 15.22 9.33
CA ALA A 176 14.88 14.95 10.77
C ALA A 176 13.45 15.16 11.29
N GLU A 177 12.69 16.10 10.72
CA GLU A 177 11.32 16.38 11.14
C GLU A 177 10.42 15.21 10.76
N LEU A 178 10.50 14.79 9.49
CA LEU A 178 9.75 13.63 9.00
C LEU A 178 10.17 12.34 9.74
N PHE A 179 11.46 12.16 10.02
CA PHE A 179 11.92 11.02 10.81
C PHE A 179 11.33 11.00 12.22
N ASN A 180 11.27 12.13 12.91
CA ASN A 180 10.69 12.21 14.24
C ASN A 180 9.19 11.90 14.23
N ILE A 181 8.44 12.41 13.23
CA ILE A 181 7.02 12.07 13.04
C ILE A 181 6.84 10.56 12.84
N MET A 182 7.67 9.96 11.97
CA MET A 182 7.66 8.51 11.74
C MET A 182 7.92 7.71 13.02
N VAL A 183 8.91 8.11 13.82
CA VAL A 183 9.22 7.44 15.09
C VAL A 183 8.07 7.54 16.07
N ASP A 184 7.46 8.71 16.23
CA ASP A 184 6.33 8.90 17.16
C ASP A 184 5.12 8.05 16.78
N MET A 185 4.81 7.98 15.48
CA MET A 185 3.72 7.13 15.00
C MET A 185 4.05 5.64 15.12
N ALA A 186 5.29 5.24 14.83
CA ALA A 186 5.74 3.86 15.01
C ALA A 186 5.71 3.42 16.49
N VAL A 187 6.07 4.30 17.43
CA VAL A 187 5.99 4.02 18.87
C VAL A 187 4.54 3.88 19.32
N LYS A 188 3.64 4.78 18.91
CA LYS A 188 2.20 4.67 19.19
C LYS A 188 1.61 3.38 18.62
N PHE A 189 1.92 3.08 17.36
CA PHE A 189 1.49 1.85 16.70
C PHE A 189 2.01 0.61 17.42
N TRP A 190 3.28 0.61 17.83
CA TRP A 190 3.85 -0.53 18.56
C TRP A 190 3.19 -0.74 19.92
N ASN A 191 2.88 0.35 20.63
CA ASN A 191 2.11 0.26 21.87
C ASN A 191 0.73 -0.37 21.63
N ASN A 192 0.08 -0.05 20.52
CA ASN A 192 -1.19 -0.68 20.12
C ASN A 192 -1.02 -2.18 19.81
N VAL A 193 0.07 -2.59 19.16
CA VAL A 193 0.42 -4.00 18.95
C VAL A 193 0.60 -4.72 20.29
N GLN A 194 1.38 -4.15 21.21
CA GLN A 194 1.71 -4.78 22.49
C GLN A 194 0.49 -4.92 23.41
N ASN A 195 -0.42 -3.94 23.40
CA ASN A 195 -1.62 -3.94 24.23
C ASN A 195 -2.84 -4.54 23.52
N LYS A 196 -2.67 -5.11 22.32
CA LYS A 196 -3.77 -5.64 21.49
C LYS A 196 -4.91 -4.61 21.29
N ILE A 197 -4.55 -3.33 21.16
CA ILE A 197 -5.48 -2.24 20.83
C ILE A 197 -5.51 -2.11 19.30
N MET A 198 -6.66 -2.37 18.68
CA MET A 198 -6.83 -2.23 17.24
C MET A 198 -6.66 -0.77 16.80
N PRO A 199 -5.92 -0.47 15.71
CA PRO A 199 -5.83 0.87 15.18
C PRO A 199 -7.18 1.35 14.61
N ALA A 200 -7.29 2.65 14.37
CA ALA A 200 -8.46 3.23 13.70
C ALA A 200 -8.62 2.64 12.29
N LEU A 201 -9.86 2.35 11.91
CA LEU A 201 -10.21 1.80 10.60
C LEU A 201 -10.12 2.87 9.51
N THR A 202 -9.71 2.45 8.31
CA THR A 202 -9.73 3.25 7.08
C THR A 202 -10.74 2.68 6.09
N PRO A 203 -11.16 3.45 5.05
CA PRO A 203 -12.04 2.93 4.00
C PRO A 203 -11.50 1.68 3.28
N ASP A 204 -10.18 1.52 3.24
CA ASP A 204 -9.50 0.40 2.58
C ASP A 204 -9.50 -0.89 3.43
N ASP A 205 -10.02 -0.84 4.66
CA ASP A 205 -10.03 -2.00 5.58
C ASP A 205 -11.15 -3.00 5.31
N ASN A 206 -12.11 -2.71 4.42
CA ASN A 206 -13.30 -3.55 4.24
C ASN A 206 -12.95 -5.02 3.93
N ASP A 207 -11.98 -5.25 3.04
CA ASP A 207 -11.55 -6.61 2.67
C ASP A 207 -10.84 -7.31 3.83
N THR A 208 -10.03 -6.56 4.60
CA THR A 208 -9.37 -7.08 5.80
C THR A 208 -10.40 -7.48 6.86
N MET A 209 -11.40 -6.62 7.11
CA MET A 209 -12.50 -6.85 8.04
C MET A 209 -13.35 -8.06 7.65
N ALA A 210 -13.64 -8.24 6.36
CA ALA A 210 -14.37 -9.39 5.86
C ALA A 210 -13.61 -10.71 6.07
N LYS A 211 -12.27 -10.70 6.04
CA LYS A 211 -11.43 -11.88 6.29
C LYS A 211 -11.37 -12.27 7.77
N ILE A 212 -11.27 -11.29 8.68
CA ILE A 212 -11.20 -11.57 10.13
C ILE A 212 -12.57 -11.82 10.76
N TYR A 213 -13.65 -11.36 10.13
CA TYR A 213 -15.03 -11.62 10.55
C TYR A 213 -15.86 -12.27 9.42
N PRO A 214 -15.51 -13.49 8.98
CA PRO A 214 -16.09 -14.10 7.77
C PRO A 214 -17.51 -14.62 7.98
N ASN A 215 -17.83 -15.10 9.18
CA ASN A 215 -19.07 -15.79 9.48
C ASN A 215 -19.84 -15.01 10.56
N PRO A 216 -20.75 -14.09 10.18
CA PRO A 216 -21.63 -13.46 11.15
C PRO A 216 -22.62 -14.49 11.70
N ASP A 217 -22.93 -14.39 12.99
CA ASP A 217 -24.12 -15.02 13.55
C ASP A 217 -25.39 -14.24 13.12
N LYS A 218 -26.53 -14.60 13.72
CA LYS A 218 -27.83 -13.94 13.46
C LYS A 218 -28.18 -12.92 14.54
N GLU A 219 -27.28 -12.64 15.46
CA GLU A 219 -27.53 -11.72 16.57
C GLU A 219 -27.30 -10.27 16.12
N TYR A 220 -28.12 -9.37 16.65
CA TYR A 220 -28.00 -7.93 16.41
C TYR A 220 -27.57 -7.26 17.71
N ILE A 221 -26.57 -6.39 17.62
CA ILE A 221 -26.16 -5.54 18.75
C ILE A 221 -27.15 -4.38 18.82
N GLU A 222 -27.88 -4.24 19.93
CA GLU A 222 -28.69 -3.07 20.21
C GLU A 222 -27.79 -1.91 20.69
N ASN A 223 -27.72 -0.83 19.92
CA ASN A 223 -26.91 0.33 20.26
C ASN A 223 -27.56 1.63 19.75
N GLN A 224 -28.27 2.31 20.65
CA GLN A 224 -29.01 3.55 20.33
C GLN A 224 -28.08 4.75 20.15
N ASP A 225 -26.88 4.73 20.72
CA ASP A 225 -25.92 5.84 20.62
C ASP A 225 -25.39 6.03 19.19
N LEU A 226 -25.57 5.03 18.32
CA LEU A 226 -25.14 5.06 16.92
C LEU A 226 -26.22 5.56 15.95
N GLU A 227 -27.45 5.85 16.40
CA GLU A 227 -28.58 6.22 15.53
C GLU A 227 -28.22 7.38 14.59
N SER A 228 -27.69 8.48 15.14
CA SER A 228 -27.29 9.66 14.36
C SER A 228 -26.21 9.35 13.31
N GLN A 229 -25.29 8.41 13.60
CA GLN A 229 -24.27 7.99 12.65
C GLN A 229 -24.87 7.16 11.51
N VAL A 230 -25.80 6.26 11.83
CA VAL A 230 -26.51 5.43 10.84
C VAL A 230 -27.39 6.29 9.95
N GLU A 231 -28.14 7.25 10.51
CA GLU A 231 -28.95 8.21 9.76
C GLU A 231 -28.10 9.01 8.78
N LYS A 232 -26.96 9.55 9.25
CA LYS A 232 -26.02 10.28 8.38
C LYS A 232 -25.52 9.40 7.22
N LEU A 233 -25.17 8.14 7.49
CA LEU A 233 -24.72 7.22 6.45
C LEU A 233 -25.85 6.88 5.46
N ALA A 234 -27.08 6.70 5.93
CA ALA A 234 -28.25 6.47 5.09
C ALA A 234 -28.53 7.67 4.17
N GLN A 235 -28.44 8.89 4.70
CA GLN A 235 -28.61 10.12 3.94
C GLN A 235 -27.55 10.27 2.84
N ILE A 236 -26.27 10.03 3.16
CA ILE A 236 -25.19 10.05 2.16
C ILE A 236 -25.45 9.03 1.04
N LYS A 237 -25.92 7.82 1.38
CA LYS A 237 -26.27 6.81 0.36
C LYS A 237 -27.43 7.26 -0.52
N ALA A 238 -28.42 7.94 0.03
CA ALA A 238 -29.54 8.49 -0.73
C ALA A 238 -29.07 9.60 -1.69
N GLU A 239 -28.22 10.52 -1.22
CA GLU A 239 -27.62 11.58 -2.04
C GLU A 239 -26.78 11.03 -3.20
N ILE A 240 -25.95 10.02 -2.94
CA ILE A 240 -25.18 9.34 -4.01
C ILE A 240 -26.14 8.76 -5.06
N SER A 241 -27.22 8.11 -4.64
CA SER A 241 -28.21 7.56 -5.57
C SER A 241 -28.95 8.63 -6.37
N ALA A 242 -29.22 9.79 -5.77
CA ALA A 242 -29.86 10.92 -6.45
C ALA A 242 -28.90 11.53 -7.48
N LEU A 243 -27.65 11.79 -7.11
CA LEU A 243 -26.62 12.29 -8.01
C LEU A 243 -26.30 11.33 -9.17
N ASP A 244 -26.31 10.01 -8.93
CA ASP A 244 -26.14 9.04 -10.02
C ASP A 244 -27.32 9.03 -10.99
N THR A 245 -28.54 9.25 -10.49
CA THR A 245 -29.73 9.45 -11.34
C THR A 245 -29.58 10.70 -12.21
N GLU A 246 -29.19 11.83 -11.62
CA GLU A 246 -28.95 13.09 -12.34
C GLU A 246 -27.84 12.93 -13.40
N ARG A 247 -26.71 12.31 -13.04
CA ARG A 247 -25.63 11.98 -13.98
C ARG A 247 -26.15 11.19 -15.18
N LYS A 248 -26.97 10.15 -14.94
CA LYS A 248 -27.54 9.31 -16.01
C LYS A 248 -28.49 10.09 -16.92
N LEU A 249 -29.29 11.01 -16.37
CA LEU A 249 -30.16 11.88 -17.16
C LEU A 249 -29.35 12.80 -18.08
N LEU A 250 -28.35 13.51 -17.53
CA LEU A 250 -27.46 14.38 -18.31
C LEU A 250 -26.72 13.59 -19.40
N GLU A 251 -26.21 12.40 -19.10
CA GLU A 251 -25.59 11.54 -20.11
C GLU A 251 -26.56 11.11 -21.21
N ALA A 252 -27.81 10.81 -20.87
CA ALA A 252 -28.83 10.43 -21.84
C ALA A 252 -29.18 11.61 -22.78
N GLU A 253 -29.29 12.82 -22.24
CA GLU A 253 -29.49 14.05 -23.04
C GLU A 253 -28.32 14.29 -24.00
N LEU A 254 -27.08 14.19 -23.51
CA LEU A 254 -25.89 14.33 -24.36
C LEU A 254 -25.84 13.26 -25.46
N LYS A 255 -26.16 12.00 -25.14
CA LYS A 255 -26.23 10.91 -26.14
C LYS A 255 -27.31 11.19 -27.19
N ASN A 256 -28.47 11.72 -26.78
CA ASN A 256 -29.53 12.12 -27.69
C ASN A 256 -29.10 13.26 -28.63
N ILE A 257 -28.32 14.22 -28.12
CA ILE A 257 -27.76 15.32 -28.93
C ILE A 257 -26.67 14.81 -29.89
N ILE A 258 -25.74 13.97 -29.41
CA ILE A 258 -24.67 13.39 -30.23
C ILE A 258 -25.28 12.57 -31.37
N ASN A 259 -26.25 11.70 -31.05
CA ASN A 259 -26.95 10.82 -31.98
C ASN A 259 -25.98 10.08 -32.93
N THR A 260 -25.93 10.45 -34.20
CA THR A 260 -25.10 9.82 -35.24
C THR A 260 -23.68 10.42 -35.34
N HIS A 261 -23.39 11.49 -34.60
CA HIS A 261 -22.09 12.15 -34.61
C HIS A 261 -21.10 11.47 -33.66
N ALA A 262 -19.82 11.82 -33.79
CA ALA A 262 -18.76 11.30 -32.93
C ALA A 262 -18.81 11.86 -31.49
N GLY A 263 -19.42 13.03 -31.28
CA GLY A 263 -19.34 13.73 -30.00
C GLY A 263 -19.74 15.21 -30.06
N ILE A 264 -19.45 15.93 -28.97
CA ILE A 264 -19.71 17.38 -28.80
C ILE A 264 -18.39 18.08 -28.48
N LEU A 265 -18.17 19.26 -29.06
CA LEU A 265 -17.10 20.18 -28.71
C LEU A 265 -17.70 21.43 -28.06
N THR A 266 -17.13 21.84 -26.94
CA THR A 266 -17.41 23.13 -26.28
C THR A 266 -16.09 23.91 -26.16
N GLU A 267 -16.14 25.13 -25.65
CA GLU A 267 -14.94 25.93 -25.39
C GLU A 267 -13.92 25.18 -24.49
N LYS A 268 -14.40 24.37 -23.53
CA LYS A 268 -13.55 23.71 -22.53
C LYS A 268 -13.43 22.19 -22.69
N TYR A 269 -14.42 21.53 -23.30
CA TYR A 269 -14.55 20.08 -23.26
C TYR A 269 -14.73 19.46 -24.65
N LYS A 270 -14.17 18.27 -24.81
CA LYS A 270 -14.45 17.33 -25.90
C LYS A 270 -15.15 16.09 -25.33
N VAL A 271 -16.42 15.93 -25.67
CA VAL A 271 -17.23 14.75 -25.33
C VAL A 271 -17.22 13.82 -26.53
N SER A 272 -17.07 12.52 -26.32
CA SER A 272 -17.10 11.53 -27.40
C SER A 272 -17.91 10.31 -27.02
N TRP A 273 -18.69 9.81 -27.98
CA TRP A 273 -19.50 8.60 -27.81
C TRP A 273 -19.34 7.71 -29.03
N PHE A 274 -18.52 6.67 -28.89
CA PHE A 274 -18.18 5.76 -29.99
C PHE A 274 -18.76 4.37 -29.75
N LYS A 275 -19.10 3.69 -30.84
CA LYS A 275 -19.40 2.26 -30.80
C LYS A 275 -18.15 1.49 -30.37
N MET A 276 -18.27 0.74 -29.28
CA MET A 276 -17.24 -0.18 -28.81
C MET A 276 -17.80 -1.60 -28.83
N ALA A 277 -17.01 -2.55 -29.35
CA ALA A 277 -17.34 -3.97 -29.30
C ALA A 277 -16.43 -4.66 -28.29
N ARG A 278 -17.02 -5.45 -27.39
CA ARG A 278 -16.32 -6.32 -26.47
C ARG A 278 -16.94 -7.71 -26.57
N THR A 279 -16.10 -8.73 -26.72
CA THR A 279 -16.54 -10.12 -26.58
C THR A 279 -16.81 -10.40 -25.11
N ILE A 280 -18.04 -10.81 -24.80
CA ILE A 280 -18.46 -11.25 -23.46
C ILE A 280 -18.85 -12.73 -23.51
N VAL A 281 -18.64 -13.43 -22.41
CA VAL A 281 -19.04 -14.83 -22.28
C VAL A 281 -20.57 -14.93 -22.25
N ASN A 282 -21.14 -15.78 -23.11
CA ASN A 282 -22.56 -16.05 -23.10
C ASN A 282 -22.89 -17.02 -21.94
N THR A 283 -23.31 -16.45 -20.82
CA THR A 283 -23.60 -17.19 -19.59
C THR A 283 -24.78 -18.14 -19.76
N ASP A 284 -25.81 -17.74 -20.52
CA ASP A 284 -27.00 -18.56 -20.72
C ASP A 284 -26.69 -19.77 -21.60
N GLN A 285 -25.87 -19.59 -22.63
CA GLN A 285 -25.37 -20.71 -23.43
C GLN A 285 -24.50 -21.65 -22.59
N LEU A 286 -23.61 -21.12 -21.73
CA LEU A 286 -22.83 -21.98 -20.81
C LEU A 286 -23.71 -22.78 -19.85
N LYS A 287 -24.84 -22.23 -19.41
CA LYS A 287 -25.81 -22.97 -18.59
C LYS A 287 -26.52 -24.04 -19.42
N ALA A 288 -26.96 -23.72 -20.64
CA ALA A 288 -27.60 -24.66 -21.56
C ALA A 288 -26.66 -25.84 -21.91
N ASP A 289 -25.37 -25.55 -22.08
CA ASP A 289 -24.33 -26.54 -22.38
C ASP A 289 -23.84 -27.29 -21.12
N ASN A 290 -24.39 -27.02 -19.93
CA ASN A 290 -23.97 -27.58 -18.64
C ASN A 290 -22.50 -27.32 -18.29
N LEU A 291 -21.90 -26.26 -18.83
CA LEU A 291 -20.51 -25.87 -18.58
C LEU A 291 -20.38 -24.80 -17.49
N TYR A 292 -21.45 -24.06 -17.17
CA TYR A 292 -21.40 -22.91 -16.27
C TYR A 292 -20.77 -23.25 -14.91
N GLN A 293 -21.24 -24.31 -14.25
CA GLN A 293 -20.73 -24.71 -12.93
C GLN A 293 -19.26 -25.14 -12.98
N LYS A 294 -18.83 -25.77 -14.08
CA LYS A 294 -17.45 -26.22 -14.26
C LYS A 294 -16.44 -25.07 -14.32
N TYR A 295 -16.87 -23.90 -14.81
CA TYR A 295 -16.02 -22.72 -15.00
C TYR A 295 -16.39 -21.53 -14.10
N SER A 296 -17.21 -21.76 -13.08
CA SER A 296 -17.62 -20.73 -12.12
C SER A 296 -16.95 -20.97 -10.77
N ASN A 297 -16.56 -19.88 -10.11
CA ASN A 297 -16.08 -19.88 -8.73
C ASN A 297 -17.00 -19.00 -7.89
N THR A 298 -17.31 -19.44 -6.67
CA THR A 298 -18.05 -18.63 -5.71
C THR A 298 -17.09 -17.71 -4.96
N SER A 299 -17.31 -16.41 -5.07
CA SER A 299 -16.68 -15.42 -4.19
C SER A 299 -17.62 -15.10 -3.03
N VAL A 300 -17.13 -15.19 -1.81
CA VAL A 300 -17.88 -14.84 -0.59
C VAL A 300 -17.41 -13.46 -0.12
N THR A 301 -18.33 -12.53 0.08
CA THR A 301 -18.05 -11.18 0.57
C THR A 301 -19.05 -10.78 1.66
N ARG A 302 -18.63 -9.92 2.59
CA ARG A 302 -19.50 -9.37 3.63
C ARG A 302 -19.88 -7.94 3.27
N SER A 303 -21.18 -7.69 3.04
CA SER A 303 -21.68 -6.37 2.62
C SER A 303 -22.41 -5.65 3.76
N LEU A 304 -22.09 -4.38 3.98
CA LEU A 304 -22.84 -3.52 4.91
C LEU A 304 -24.13 -2.97 4.25
N ARG A 305 -25.29 -3.29 4.83
CA ARG A 305 -26.61 -2.82 4.39
C ARG A 305 -27.34 -2.12 5.52
N ILE A 306 -28.14 -1.12 5.19
CA ILE A 306 -28.95 -0.36 6.13
C ILE A 306 -30.40 -0.59 5.74
N PHE A 307 -31.23 -0.97 6.71
CA PHE A 307 -32.66 -1.12 6.56
C PHE A 307 -33.34 -0.28 7.62
N ASP A 308 -34.32 0.51 7.20
CA ASP A 308 -35.19 1.24 8.12
C ASP A 308 -36.19 0.25 8.72
N ARG A 309 -36.14 0.07 10.04
CA ARG A 309 -37.00 -0.87 10.78
C ARG A 309 -38.48 -0.46 10.76
N ASN A 310 -38.76 0.82 10.54
CA ASN A 310 -40.11 1.40 10.60
C ASN A 310 -40.75 1.54 9.22
N LYS A 311 -39.96 1.47 8.15
CA LYS A 311 -40.48 1.40 6.78
C LYS A 311 -41.09 0.02 6.57
N LYS A 312 -42.43 -0.08 6.68
CA LYS A 312 -43.16 -1.27 6.24
C LYS A 312 -42.71 -1.63 4.83
N ALA A 313 -42.37 -2.90 4.60
CA ALA A 313 -42.13 -3.42 3.27
C ALA A 313 -43.37 -3.11 2.41
N ALA A 314 -43.20 -2.20 1.45
CA ALA A 314 -44.20 -1.86 0.46
C ALA A 314 -44.18 -2.91 -0.66
#